data_AF-A0AAP8HU27-F1
#
_entry.id   AF-A0AAP8HU27-F1
#
_cell.length_a   1.000
_cell.length_b   1.000
_cell.length_c   1.000
_cell.angle_alpha   90.00
_cell.angle_beta   90.00
_cell.angle_gamma   90.00
#
_symmetry.space_group_name_H-M   'P 1'
#
loop_
_entity.id
_entity.type
_entity.pdbx_description
1 polymer ?
#
loop_
_entity_poly.entity_id
_entity_poly.type
_entity_poly.pdbx_seq_one_letter_code
_entity_poly.pdbx_strand_id
1 'polypeptide(L)'
;GEVDGVEALLRWRSPERGMICPSVFIPYAEESGLISQLGVWVMREAARQAAAWKREGLDLRVAVNMSARQLDDKGVVSEFMRAVNDAGLDPCLLDIELTESCLIEDEVAAIE
;
A
#
# COMPACT_ATOMS: atom_id res chain seq x y z
N GLY A 1 -21.25 -16.45 -3.58
CA GLY A 1 -20.12 -15.79 -2.93
C GLY A 1 -20.35 -14.31 -3.03
N GLU A 2 -20.12 -13.59 -1.96
CA GLU A 2 -20.11 -12.12 -1.92
C GLU A 2 -18.64 -11.68 -1.98
N VAL A 3 -18.36 -10.52 -2.58
CA VAL A 3 -17.01 -9.95 -2.63
C VAL A 3 -16.88 -8.99 -1.46
N ASP A 4 -15.94 -9.25 -0.56
CA ASP A 4 -15.70 -8.50 0.69
C ASP A 4 -14.37 -7.71 0.68
N GLY A 5 -13.51 -7.97 -0.31
CA GLY A 5 -12.21 -7.30 -0.41
C GLY A 5 -11.60 -7.30 -1.81
N VAL A 6 -10.65 -6.39 -1.99
CA VAL A 6 -9.85 -6.22 -3.21
C VAL A 6 -8.40 -5.85 -2.86
N GLU A 7 -7.49 -6.13 -3.78
CA GLU A 7 -6.07 -5.78 -3.65
C GLU A 7 -5.72 -4.57 -4.54
N ALA A 8 -5.02 -3.59 -3.98
CA ALA A 8 -4.53 -2.42 -4.69
C ALA A 8 -3.22 -2.74 -5.42
N LEU A 9 -3.32 -2.98 -6.73
CA LEU A 9 -2.18 -3.28 -7.59
C LEU A 9 -1.70 -2.05 -8.37
N LEU A 10 -0.42 -1.71 -8.19
CA LEU A 10 0.22 -0.60 -8.90
C LEU A 10 0.35 -0.86 -10.40
N ARG A 11 0.24 0.20 -11.21
CA ARG A 11 0.52 0.19 -12.65
C ARG A 11 1.09 1.54 -13.07
N TRP A 12 2.23 1.55 -13.75
CA TRP A 12 2.83 2.80 -14.23
C TRP A 12 2.54 2.99 -15.72
N ARG A 13 1.84 4.08 -16.06
CA ARG A 13 1.66 4.53 -17.44
C ARG A 13 2.70 5.61 -17.77
N SER A 14 3.78 5.23 -18.44
CA SER A 14 4.78 6.17 -18.96
C SER A 14 4.30 6.78 -20.28
N PRO A 15 4.41 8.11 -20.49
CA PRO A 15 4.09 8.75 -21.75
C PRO A 15 4.91 8.22 -22.94
N GLU A 16 6.16 7.85 -22.70
CA GLU A 16 7.12 7.44 -23.73
C GLU A 16 7.16 5.92 -23.93
N ARG A 17 6.96 5.15 -22.85
CA ARG A 17 7.14 3.69 -22.84
C ARG A 17 5.84 2.90 -22.70
N GLY A 18 4.70 3.57 -22.52
CA GLY A 18 3.41 2.92 -22.32
C GLY A 18 3.28 2.29 -20.94
N MET A 19 2.58 1.15 -20.84
CA MET A 19 2.34 0.48 -19.57
C MET A 19 3.59 -0.28 -19.10
N ILE A 20 4.05 0.02 -17.89
CA ILE A 20 5.20 -0.61 -17.25
C ILE A 20 4.71 -1.43 -16.05
N CYS A 21 5.11 -2.70 -16.01
CA CYS A 21 4.77 -3.65 -14.94
C CYS A 21 5.48 -3.28 -13.62
N PRO A 22 4.86 -3.48 -12.44
CA PRO A 22 5.52 -3.33 -11.13
C PRO A 22 6.85 -4.05 -11.02
N SER A 23 6.97 -5.26 -11.55
CA SER A 23 8.23 -6.02 -11.53
C SER A 23 9.41 -5.30 -12.19
N VAL A 24 9.15 -4.30 -13.04
CA VAL A 24 10.18 -3.50 -13.70
C VAL A 24 10.57 -2.28 -12.88
N PHE A 25 9.63 -1.60 -12.23
CA PHE A 25 9.92 -0.31 -11.58
C PHE A 25 10.02 -0.35 -10.06
N ILE A 26 9.43 -1.36 -9.40
CA ILE A 26 9.50 -1.49 -7.93
C ILE A 26 10.95 -1.65 -7.45
N PRO A 27 11.81 -2.50 -8.07
CA PRO A 27 13.21 -2.59 -7.63
C PRO A 27 13.95 -1.25 -7.68
N TYR A 28 13.73 -0.45 -8.73
CA TYR A 28 14.31 0.89 -8.83
C TYR A 28 13.72 1.87 -7.80
N ALA A 29 12.43 1.77 -7.50
CA ALA A 29 11.80 2.57 -6.45
C ALA A 29 12.40 2.23 -5.08
N GLU A 30 12.71 0.96 -4.83
CA GLU A 30 13.38 0.52 -3.60
C GLU A 30 14.82 1.03 -3.53
N GLU A 31 15.63 0.84 -4.58
CA GLU A 31 17.02 1.29 -4.65
C GLU A 31 17.17 2.81 -4.49
N SER A 32 16.21 3.58 -5.03
CA SER A 32 16.20 5.04 -4.95
C SER A 32 15.56 5.61 -3.68
N GLY A 33 14.96 4.77 -2.83
CA GLY A 33 14.16 5.21 -1.67
C GLY A 33 12.81 5.84 -2.03
N LEU A 34 12.42 5.86 -3.31
CA LEU A 34 11.11 6.33 -3.75
C LEU A 34 9.98 5.39 -3.31
N ILE A 35 10.28 4.14 -2.92
CA ILE A 35 9.29 3.17 -2.48
C ILE A 35 8.48 3.67 -1.27
N SER A 36 9.10 4.38 -0.32
CA SER A 36 8.39 4.93 0.84
C SER A 36 7.38 5.99 0.43
N GLN A 37 7.77 6.93 -0.44
CA GLN A 37 6.86 7.96 -0.96
C GLN A 37 5.75 7.35 -1.80
N LEU A 38 6.07 6.34 -2.62
CA LEU A 38 5.10 5.60 -3.42
C LEU A 38 4.09 4.90 -2.52
N GLY A 39 4.51 4.24 -1.45
CA GLY A 39 3.60 3.59 -0.52
C GLY A 39 2.67 4.55 0.20
N VAL A 40 3.16 5.71 0.65
CA VAL A 40 2.29 6.75 1.22
C VAL A 40 1.23 7.21 0.22
N TRP A 41 1.62 7.39 -1.04
CA TRP A 41 0.67 7.72 -2.09
C TRP A 41 -0.36 6.61 -2.32
N VAL A 42 0.06 5.34 -2.36
CA VAL A 42 -0.85 4.19 -2.52
C VAL A 42 -1.83 4.08 -1.35
N MET A 43 -1.37 4.20 -0.11
CA MET A 43 -2.24 4.14 1.08
C MET A 43 -3.35 5.20 1.01
N ARG A 44 -3.00 6.43 0.63
CA ARG A 44 -3.97 7.53 0.48
C ARG A 44 -4.98 7.26 -0.63
N GLU A 45 -4.51 6.78 -1.77
CA GLU A 45 -5.38 6.51 -2.91
C GLU A 45 -6.31 5.32 -2.63
N ALA A 46 -5.80 4.27 -2.00
CA ALA A 46 -6.59 3.13 -1.54
C ALA A 46 -7.66 3.57 -0.53
N ALA A 47 -7.30 4.40 0.46
CA ALA A 47 -8.25 4.93 1.43
C ALA A 47 -9.33 5.80 0.77
N ARG A 48 -8.94 6.67 -0.16
CA ARG A 48 -9.87 7.51 -0.93
C ARG A 48 -10.84 6.66 -1.75
N GLN A 49 -10.35 5.59 -2.36
CA GLN A 49 -11.16 4.68 -3.18
C GLN A 49 -12.12 3.84 -2.33
N ALA A 50 -11.66 3.30 -1.20
CA ALA A 50 -12.50 2.59 -0.24
C ALA A 50 -13.64 3.49 0.29
N ALA A 51 -13.33 4.76 0.61
CA ALA A 51 -14.35 5.72 1.04
C ALA A 51 -15.36 6.05 -0.08
N ALA A 52 -14.93 6.05 -1.35
CA ALA A 52 -15.84 6.21 -2.48
C ALA A 52 -16.81 5.04 -2.60
N TRP A 53 -16.31 3.81 -2.54
CA TRP A 53 -17.13 2.59 -2.55
C TRP A 53 -18.10 2.53 -1.37
N LYS A 54 -17.65 2.90 -0.17
CA LYS A 54 -18.51 2.97 1.00
C LYS A 54 -19.69 3.94 0.81
N ARG A 55 -19.46 5.11 0.18
CA ARG A 55 -20.55 6.05 -0.16
C ARG A 55 -21.54 5.49 -1.19
N GLU A 56 -21.12 4.53 -1.98
CA GLU A 56 -21.96 3.80 -2.94
C GLU A 56 -22.65 2.57 -2.31
N GLY A 57 -22.44 2.33 -1.01
CA GLY A 57 -23.01 1.19 -0.28
C GLY A 57 -22.20 -0.10 -0.41
N LEU A 58 -20.93 -0.01 -0.82
CA LEU A 58 -20.00 -1.13 -0.94
C LEU A 58 -18.96 -1.08 0.19
N ASP A 59 -19.07 -1.99 1.15
CA ASP A 59 -18.12 -2.13 2.27
C ASP A 59 -16.96 -3.06 1.89
N LEU A 60 -16.15 -2.63 0.93
CA LEU A 60 -14.99 -3.39 0.43
C LEU A 60 -13.71 -3.04 1.20
N ARG A 61 -13.02 -4.06 1.72
CA ARG A 61 -11.66 -3.91 2.24
C ARG A 61 -10.67 -3.76 1.10
N VAL A 62 -9.68 -2.91 1.26
CA VAL A 62 -8.62 -2.68 0.26
C VAL A 62 -7.27 -3.00 0.85
N ALA A 63 -6.64 -4.06 0.36
CA ALA A 63 -5.30 -4.45 0.73
C ALA A 63 -4.24 -3.66 -0.06
N VAL A 64 -3.23 -3.14 0.64
CA VAL A 64 -2.10 -2.42 0.07
C VAL A 64 -0.82 -3.21 0.35
N ASN A 65 -0.12 -3.58 -0.73
CA ASN A 65 1.19 -4.21 -0.62
C ASN A 65 2.22 -3.23 -0.07
N MET A 66 3.06 -3.72 0.84
CA MET A 66 4.16 -2.97 1.43
C MET A 66 5.45 -3.78 1.35
N SER A 67 6.56 -3.12 1.02
CA SER A 67 7.88 -3.76 1.04
C SER A 67 8.50 -3.71 2.44
N ALA A 68 9.44 -4.64 2.72
CA ALA A 68 10.15 -4.70 4.01
C ALA A 68 10.79 -3.36 4.39
N ARG A 69 11.43 -2.67 3.43
CA ARG A 69 12.08 -1.36 3.65
C ARG A 69 11.14 -0.28 4.16
N GLN A 70 9.85 -0.40 3.90
CA GLN A 70 8.85 0.56 4.37
C GLN A 70 8.41 0.29 5.82
N LEU A 71 8.59 -0.94 6.33
CA LEU A 71 8.32 -1.27 7.73
C LEU A 71 9.33 -0.60 8.67
N ASP A 72 10.59 -0.47 8.23
CA ASP A 72 11.65 0.23 8.96
C ASP A 72 11.40 1.75 9.08
N ASP A 73 10.52 2.31 8.23
CA ASP A 73 10.17 3.72 8.27
C ASP A 73 9.23 4.00 9.45
N LYS A 74 9.78 4.62 10.51
CA LYS A 74 9.03 5.04 11.71
C LYS A 74 7.79 5.90 11.40
N GLY A 75 7.73 6.53 10.22
CA GLY A 75 6.61 7.33 9.76
C GLY A 75 5.44 6.51 9.20
N VAL A 76 5.65 5.27 8.77
CA VAL A 76 4.68 4.51 7.96
C VAL A 76 3.33 4.31 8.66
N VAL A 77 3.35 3.99 9.96
CA VAL A 77 2.13 3.83 10.77
C VAL A 77 1.37 5.14 10.89
N SER A 78 2.10 6.26 11.09
CA SER A 78 1.48 7.59 11.16
C SER A 78 0.83 7.97 9.83
N GLU A 79 1.47 7.62 8.71
CA GLU A 79 0.93 7.84 7.37
C GLU A 79 -0.30 7.00 7.07
N PHE A 80 -0.30 5.73 7.49
CA PHE A 80 -1.47 4.85 7.39
C PHE A 80 -2.66 5.41 8.16
N MET A 81 -2.46 5.76 9.44
CA MET A 81 -3.51 6.35 10.28
C MET A 81 -4.04 7.66 9.70
N ARG A 82 -3.15 8.49 9.15
CA ARG A 82 -3.55 9.72 8.46
C ARG A 82 -4.41 9.43 7.23
N ALA A 83 -4.02 8.47 6.38
CA ALA A 83 -4.79 8.11 5.20
C ALA A 83 -6.22 7.63 5.54
N VAL A 84 -6.36 6.78 6.57
CA VAL A 84 -7.65 6.29 7.07
C VAL A 84 -8.52 7.44 7.61
N ASN A 85 -7.94 8.30 8.45
CA ASN A 85 -8.65 9.42 9.06
C ASN A 85 -9.08 10.48 8.03
N ASP A 86 -8.18 10.88 7.12
CA ASP A 86 -8.46 11.87 6.09
C ASP A 86 -9.57 11.41 5.13
N ALA A 87 -9.69 10.10 4.92
CA ALA A 87 -10.75 9.49 4.11
C ALA A 87 -12.06 9.26 4.87
N GLY A 88 -12.09 9.44 6.20
CA GLY A 88 -13.26 9.18 7.03
C GLY A 88 -13.66 7.71 7.10
N LEU A 89 -12.69 6.79 7.06
CA LEU A 89 -12.92 5.35 7.06
C LEU A 89 -13.10 4.80 8.49
N ASP A 90 -14.33 4.91 9.01
CA ASP A 90 -14.76 4.22 10.24
C ASP A 90 -16.00 3.33 9.97
N PRO A 91 -15.91 1.98 9.99
CA PRO A 91 -14.72 1.17 10.32
C PRO A 91 -13.60 1.31 9.28
N CYS A 92 -12.37 1.00 9.69
CA CYS A 92 -11.21 0.93 8.80
C CYS A 92 -11.42 -0.15 7.73
N LEU A 93 -11.32 0.24 6.46
CA LEU A 93 -11.42 -0.64 5.29
C LEU A 93 -10.09 -0.78 4.55
N LEU A 94 -8.97 -0.52 5.22
CA LEU A 94 -7.64 -0.62 4.65
C LEU A 94 -6.83 -1.70 5.36
N ASP A 95 -6.22 -2.58 4.59
CA ASP A 95 -5.31 -3.62 5.07
C ASP A 95 -3.91 -3.40 4.50
N ILE A 96 -2.89 -3.75 5.28
CA ILE A 96 -1.51 -3.82 4.79
C ILE A 96 -1.16 -5.28 4.57
N GLU A 97 -0.67 -5.59 3.36
CA GLU A 97 -0.18 -6.91 3.00
C GLU A 97 1.34 -6.90 2.88
N LEU A 98 1.94 -7.92 3.47
CA LEU A 98 3.37 -8.18 3.49
C LEU A 98 3.62 -9.58 2.98
N THR A 99 4.71 -9.76 2.25
CA THR A 99 5.16 -11.13 1.94
C THR A 99 5.83 -11.75 3.15
N GLU A 100 5.75 -13.07 3.28
CA GLU A 100 6.40 -13.82 4.37
C GLU A 100 7.91 -13.54 4.42
N SER A 101 8.58 -13.43 3.26
CA SER A 101 10.00 -13.10 3.18
C SER A 101 10.33 -11.73 3.79
N CYS A 102 9.45 -10.74 3.67
CA CYS A 102 9.65 -9.42 4.28
C CYS A 102 9.70 -9.50 5.81
N LEU A 103 8.93 -10.41 6.43
CA LEU A 103 8.92 -10.57 7.88
C LEU A 103 10.16 -11.31 8.39
N ILE A 104 10.70 -12.26 7.62
CA ILE A 104 11.87 -13.05 8.00
C ILE A 104 13.16 -12.22 7.92
N GLU A 105 13.28 -11.29 6.96
CA GLU A 105 14.45 -10.41 6.86
C GLU A 105 14.56 -9.44 8.06
N ASP A 106 13.43 -8.99 8.61
CA ASP A 106 13.37 -8.11 9.79
C ASP A 106 13.74 -8.88 11.09
N GLU A 107 13.33 -10.14 11.24
CA GLU A 107 13.75 -10.97 12.39
C GLU A 107 15.28 -11.09 12.53
N VAL A 108 16.02 -11.12 11.41
CA VAL A 108 17.48 -11.16 11.45
C VAL A 108 18.07 -9.82 11.89
N ALA A 109 17.47 -8.70 11.49
CA ALA A 109 17.89 -7.36 11.90
C ALA A 109 17.54 -7.05 13.36
N ALA A 110 16.47 -7.63 13.91
CA ALA A 110 16.02 -7.44 15.29
C ALA A 110 16.83 -8.25 16.34
N ILE A 111 17.64 -9.21 15.89
CA ILE A 111 18.49 -10.06 16.75
C ILE A 111 19.93 -9.48 16.91
N GLU A 112 20.29 -8.45 16.15
CA GLU A 112 21.53 -7.66 16.33
C GLU A 112 21.35 -6.45 17.27
#